data_AF-A0A401MUI1-F1
#
_entry.id   AF-A0A401MUI1-F1
#
_cell.length_a   1.000
_cell.length_b   1.000
_cell.length_c   1.000
_cell.angle_alpha   90.00
_cell.angle_beta   90.00
_cell.angle_gamma   90.00
#
_symmetry.space_group_name_H-M   'P 1'
#
loop_
_entity.id
_entity.type
_entity.pdbx_description
1 polymer ?
#
loop_
_entity_poly.entity_id
_entity_poly.type
_entity_poly.pdbx_seq_one_letter_code
_entity_poly.pdbx_strand_id
1 'polypeptide(L)' 'MLKAEAVLVGGAALALLVREFPSLRREARLWRMAGGFRAGHRYP' A
#
# COMPACT_ATOMS: atom_id res chain seq x y z
N MET A 1 -25.76 -9.49 17.34
CA MET A 1 -24.30 -9.38 17.57
C MET A 1 -23.48 -9.23 16.29
N LEU A 2 -23.86 -9.87 15.17
CA LEU A 2 -23.09 -9.85 13.91
C LEU A 2 -22.75 -8.45 13.34
N LYS A 3 -23.64 -7.46 13.48
CA LYS A 3 -23.40 -6.10 12.95
C LYS A 3 -22.26 -5.38 13.66
N ALA A 4 -22.08 -5.63 14.96
CA ALA A 4 -21.02 -5.00 15.73
C ALA A 4 -19.64 -5.53 15.32
N GLU A 5 -19.51 -6.84 15.11
CA GLU A 5 -18.29 -7.44 14.57
C GLU A 5 -17.99 -6.96 13.17
N ALA A 6 -18.99 -6.86 12.30
CA ALA A 6 -18.80 -6.34 10.94
C ALA A 6 -18.25 -4.90 10.93
N VAL A 7 -18.73 -4.06 11.85
CA VAL A 7 -18.22 -2.68 12.01
C VAL A 7 -16.80 -2.68 12.56
N LEU A 8 -16.47 -3.54 13.53
CA LEU A 8 -15.11 -3.62 14.09
C LEU A 8 -14.11 -4.14 13.07
N VAL A 9 -14.42 -5.22 12.36
CA VAL A 9 -13.57 -5.80 11.33
C VAL A 9 -13.46 -4.86 10.13
N GLY A 10 -14.57 -4.26 9.70
CA GLY A 10 -14.59 -3.27 8.62
C GLY A 10 -13.80 -2.01 8.96
N GLY A 11 -13.95 -1.48 10.17
CA GLY A 11 -13.20 -0.31 10.64
C GLY A 11 -11.71 -0.59 10.78
N ALA A 12 -11.32 -1.75 11.30
CA ALA A 12 -9.92 -2.16 11.39
C ALA A 12 -9.29 -2.33 10.00
N ALA A 13 -9.98 -2.98 9.07
CA ALA A 13 -9.54 -3.11 7.68
C ALA A 13 -9.39 -1.75 7.01
N LEU A 14 -10.33 -0.82 7.22
CA LEU A 14 -10.26 0.53 6.66
C LEU A 14 -9.09 1.33 7.26
N ALA A 15 -8.87 1.22 8.57
CA ALA A 15 -7.76 1.89 9.24
C ALA A 15 -6.40 1.36 8.77
N LEU A 16 -6.27 0.04 8.58
CA LEU A 16 -5.09 -0.57 7.95
C LEU A 16 -4.94 -0.09 6.52
N LEU A 17 -6.02 -0.07 5.74
CA LEU A 17 -5.96 0.40 4.36
C LEU A 17 -5.51 1.85 4.30
N VAL A 18 -6.07 2.76 5.10
CA VAL A 18 -5.67 4.17 5.17
C VAL A 18 -4.23 4.36 5.65
N ARG A 19 -3.75 3.50 6.57
CA ARG A 19 -2.38 3.56 7.09
C ARG A 19 -1.35 2.97 6.12
N GLU A 20 -1.70 1.88 5.44
CA GLU A 20 -0.81 1.20 4.50
C GLU A 20 -0.84 1.84 3.12
N PHE A 21 -1.94 2.47 2.69
CA PHE A 21 -2.02 3.20 1.42
C PHE A 21 -0.89 4.20 1.21
N PRO A 22 -0.55 5.10 2.16
CA PRO A 22 0.57 6.01 1.99
C PRO A 22 1.90 5.28 1.96
N SER A 23 2.06 4.16 2.69
CA SER A 23 3.29 3.36 2.65
C SER A 23 3.46 2.66 1.30
N LEU A 24 2.41 2.00 0.79
CA LEU A 24 2.38 1.35 -0.52
C LEU A 24 2.47 2.35 -1.65
N ARG A 25 1.86 3.53 -1.53
CA ARG A 25 2.03 4.61 -2.51
C ARG A 25 3.46 5.16 -2.48
N ARG A 26 4.12 5.19 -1.32
CA ARG A 26 5.50 5.65 -1.19
C ARG A 26 6.44 4.63 -1.83
N GLU A 27 6.25 3.34 -1.51
CA GLU A 27 6.92 2.20 -2.15
C GLU A 27 6.72 2.26 -3.67
N ALA A 28 5.48 2.30 -4.16
CA ALA A 28 5.16 2.36 -5.59
C ALA A 28 5.72 3.62 -6.28
N ARG A 29 5.75 4.77 -5.59
CA ARG A 29 6.37 6.00 -6.11
C ARG A 29 7.89 5.86 -6.18
N LEU A 30 8.53 5.27 -5.18
CA LEU A 30 9.96 4.95 -5.19
C LEU A 30 10.28 3.96 -6.31
N TRP A 31 9.49 2.90 -6.47
CA TRP A 31 9.59 1.96 -7.58
C TRP A 31 9.46 2.65 -8.95
N ARG A 32 8.56 3.63 -9.09
CA ARG A 32 8.47 4.45 -10.31
C ARG A 32 9.67 5.39 -10.49
N MET A 33 10.15 6.04 -9.44
CA MET A 33 11.32 6.93 -9.49
C MET A 33 12.60 6.17 -9.79
N ALA A 34 12.75 4.96 -9.25
CA ALA A 34 13.86 4.08 -9.52
C ALA A 34 13.87 3.63 -11.00
N GLY A 35 12.72 3.62 -11.69
CA GLY A 35 12.62 3.21 -13.10
C GLY A 35 12.03 1.80 -13.30
N GLY A 36 11.39 1.23 -12.27
CA GLY A 36 10.80 -0.12 -12.30
C GLY A 36 11.83 -1.22 -12.63
N PHE A 37 11.37 -2.35 -13.19
CA PHE A 37 12.24 -3.44 -13.66
C PHE A 37 13.27 -3.01 -14.75
N ARG A 38 13.12 -1.81 -15.33
CA ARG A 38 14.04 -1.24 -16.31
C ARG A 38 15.12 -0.32 -15.72
N ALA A 39 15.03 -0.02 -14.42
CA ALA A 39 16.02 0.76 -13.67
C ALA A 39 17.45 0.19 -13.76
N GLY A 40 17.56 -1.14 -13.73
CA GLY A 40 18.82 -1.86 -13.72
C GLY A 40 19.49 -2.03 -15.09
N HIS A 41 18.86 -1.58 -16.19
CA HIS A 41 19.42 -1.76 -17.54
C HIS A 41 20.33 -0.60 -17.97
N ARG A 42 20.71 0.27 -17.04
CA ARG A 42 21.55 1.44 -17.27
C ARG A 42 22.79 1.43 -16.38
N TYR A 43 23.39 0.27 -16.20
CA TYR A 43 24.81 0.15 -15.89
C TYR A 43 25.50 -0.57 -17.07
N PRO A 44 26.61 0.00 -17.59
CA PRO A 44 27.25 -0.39 -18.85
C PRO A 44 27.87 -1.79 -18.82
#